data_AF-A0A2P9A828-F1
#
_entry.id   AF-A0A2P9A828-F1
#
_cell.length_a   1.000
_cell.length_b   1.000
_cell.length_c   1.000
_cell.angle_alpha   90.00
_cell.angle_beta   90.00
_cell.angle_gamma   90.00
#
_symmetry.space_group_name_H-M   'P 1'
#
loop_
_entity.id
_entity.type
_entity.pdbx_description
1 polymer ?
#
loop_
_entity_poly.entity_id
_entity_poly.type
_entity_poly.pdbx_seq_one_letter_code
_entity_poly.pdbx_strand_id
1 'polypeptide(L)'
;MKSIRIDIWRKDINYFSEDIYKTKGNIIGGVPKIFSTMYTSIMNEINNLPFLKRCMEKGVLSLDKTSNYDVSYTQIARELSVLLNVNTYQVYGLTESDGAIFVQKHNDFDIDSVGGTIAPTTKYKVKTWEFYKDTNTLPKGELLVKRDSVFCLYFLEKEL
;
A
#
# COMPACT_ATOMS: atom_id res chain seq x y z
N MET A 1 4.64 0.50 26.03
CA MET A 1 4.50 0.33 24.56
C MET A 1 4.18 -1.13 24.28
N LYS A 2 3.14 -1.44 23.47
CA LYS A 2 2.97 -2.80 22.96
C LYS A 2 4.10 -3.06 21.95
N SER A 3 4.87 -4.12 22.15
CA SER A 3 5.85 -4.58 21.17
C SER A 3 5.15 -4.86 19.86
N ILE A 4 5.57 -4.20 18.77
CA ILE A 4 5.14 -4.57 17.42
C ILE A 4 5.83 -5.91 17.10
N ARG A 5 5.04 -6.92 16.72
CA ARG A 5 5.61 -8.17 16.19
C ARG A 5 5.73 -8.03 14.68
N ILE A 6 6.95 -8.23 14.19
CA ILE A 6 7.26 -8.25 12.77
C ILE A 6 7.58 -9.70 12.44
N ASP A 7 6.69 -10.35 11.69
CA ASP A 7 6.89 -11.70 11.21
C ASP A 7 7.40 -11.65 9.77
N ILE A 8 8.46 -12.40 9.49
CA ILE A 8 9.07 -12.45 8.16
C ILE A 8 8.55 -13.69 7.43
N TRP A 9 7.86 -13.47 6.32
CA TRP A 9 7.39 -14.53 5.44
C TRP A 9 8.56 -15.26 4.77
N ARG A 10 8.42 -16.58 4.61
CA ARG A 10 9.35 -17.40 3.83
C ARG A 10 9.08 -17.14 2.35
N LYS A 11 9.96 -16.38 1.68
CA LYS A 11 9.96 -15.94 0.25
C LYS A 11 9.31 -16.84 -0.83
N ASP A 12 9.00 -18.10 -0.54
CA ASP A 12 8.23 -19.02 -1.37
C ASP A 12 6.70 -18.84 -1.20
N ILE A 13 6.03 -18.60 -2.32
CA ILE A 13 4.58 -18.34 -2.38
C ILE A 13 3.73 -19.53 -1.93
N ASN A 14 4.24 -20.75 -2.07
CA ASN A 14 3.49 -21.95 -1.72
C ASN A 14 3.24 -22.06 -0.21
N TYR A 15 4.10 -21.46 0.60
CA TYR A 15 3.98 -21.44 2.07
C TYR A 15 3.30 -20.16 2.60
N PHE A 16 2.90 -19.25 1.71
CA PHE A 16 2.37 -17.94 2.10
C PHE A 16 1.08 -18.05 2.93
N SER A 17 0.14 -18.90 2.52
CA SER A 17 -1.12 -19.10 3.26
C SER A 17 -0.88 -19.66 4.67
N GLU A 18 0.05 -20.60 4.79
CA GLU A 18 0.46 -21.19 6.06
C GLU A 18 1.14 -20.14 6.96
N ASP A 19 2.00 -19.30 6.39
CA ASP A 19 2.68 -18.23 7.11
C ASP A 19 1.69 -17.15 7.58
N ILE A 20 0.74 -16.72 6.75
CA ILE A 20 -0.33 -15.78 7.17
C ILE A 20 -1.18 -16.36 8.30
N TYR A 21 -1.58 -17.63 8.17
CA TYR A 21 -2.38 -18.31 9.20
C TYR A 21 -1.63 -18.42 10.54
N LYS A 22 -0.33 -18.75 10.50
CA LYS A 22 0.49 -18.91 11.70
C LYS A 22 0.83 -17.60 12.39
N THR A 23 1.14 -16.56 11.61
CA THR A 23 1.53 -15.24 12.14
C THR A 23 0.37 -14.53 12.83
N LYS A 24 -0.88 -14.82 12.42
CA LYS A 24 -2.08 -14.10 12.89
C LYS A 24 -1.91 -12.59 12.75
N GLY A 25 -1.15 -12.17 11.74
CA GLY A 25 -0.86 -10.76 11.47
C GLY A 25 -2.11 -10.04 11.00
N ASN A 26 -2.33 -8.82 11.48
CA ASN A 26 -3.48 -8.01 11.07
C ASN A 26 -3.17 -7.09 9.88
N ILE A 27 -1.89 -6.89 9.56
CA ILE A 27 -1.42 -5.96 8.53
C ILE A 27 -0.38 -6.68 7.66
N ILE A 28 -0.51 -6.53 6.35
CA ILE A 28 0.49 -7.00 5.38
C ILE A 28 1.12 -5.82 4.65
N GLY A 29 2.45 -5.84 4.51
CA GLY A 29 3.22 -4.83 3.79
C GLY A 29 4.05 -5.47 2.68
N GLY A 30 4.11 -4.85 1.51
CA GLY A 30 4.83 -5.40 0.38
C GLY A 30 4.80 -4.51 -0.87
N VAL A 31 5.56 -4.92 -1.88
CA VAL A 31 5.61 -4.22 -3.18
C VAL A 31 4.33 -4.54 -3.97
N PRO A 32 3.70 -3.56 -4.65
CA PRO A 32 2.45 -3.78 -5.40
C PRO A 32 2.49 -4.96 -6.39
N LYS A 33 3.65 -5.17 -7.02
CA LYS A 33 3.89 -6.30 -7.94
C LYS A 33 3.69 -7.67 -7.30
N ILE A 34 4.07 -7.82 -6.04
CA ILE A 34 3.91 -9.09 -5.29
C ILE A 34 2.42 -9.33 -5.01
N PHE A 35 1.67 -8.31 -4.59
CA PHE A 35 0.23 -8.42 -4.39
C PHE A 35 -0.53 -8.77 -5.67
N SER A 36 -0.15 -8.19 -6.81
CA SER A 36 -0.72 -8.55 -8.12
C SER A 36 -0.46 -10.01 -8.48
N THR A 37 0.74 -10.51 -8.20
CA THR A 37 1.09 -11.91 -8.45
C THR A 37 0.31 -12.85 -7.52
N MET A 38 0.21 -12.52 -6.24
CA MET A 38 -0.59 -13.27 -5.25
C MET A 38 -2.05 -13.37 -5.66
N TYR A 39 -2.67 -12.23 -5.99
CA TYR A 39 -4.05 -12.16 -6.45
C TYR A 39 -4.29 -13.05 -7.67
N THR A 40 -3.40 -12.98 -8.67
CA THR A 40 -3.50 -13.79 -9.89
C THR A 40 -3.41 -15.28 -9.58
N SER A 41 -2.53 -15.69 -8.66
CA SER A 41 -2.40 -17.09 -8.24
C SER A 41 -3.67 -17.60 -7.57
N ILE A 42 -4.19 -16.86 -6.59
CA ILE A 42 -5.44 -17.21 -5.90
C ILE A 42 -6.60 -17.28 -6.89
N MET A 43 -6.70 -16.30 -7.79
CA MET A 43 -7.76 -16.26 -8.77
C MET A 43 -7.69 -17.43 -9.76
N ASN A 44 -6.48 -17.89 -10.12
CA ASN A 44 -6.31 -19.10 -10.92
C ASN A 44 -6.76 -20.36 -10.19
N GLU A 45 -6.40 -20.52 -8.91
CA GLU A 45 -6.89 -21.63 -8.09
C GLU A 45 -8.41 -21.64 -7.97
N ILE A 46 -9.02 -20.48 -7.70
CA ILE A 46 -10.48 -20.29 -7.66
C ILE A 46 -11.14 -20.64 -8.99
N ASN A 47 -10.55 -20.25 -10.11
CA ASN A 47 -11.08 -20.58 -11.43
C ASN A 47 -11.04 -22.08 -11.76
N ASN A 48 -10.14 -22.83 -11.12
CA ASN A 48 -10.05 -24.29 -11.23
C ASN A 48 -11.03 -25.03 -10.30
N LEU A 49 -11.73 -24.33 -9.40
CA LEU A 49 -12.72 -24.93 -8.50
C LEU A 49 -14.06 -25.24 -9.19
N PRO A 50 -14.83 -26.22 -8.69
CA PRO A 50 -16.17 -26.53 -9.20
C PRO A 50 -17.11 -25.32 -9.17
N PHE A 51 -17.99 -25.25 -10.16
CA PHE A 51 -18.87 -24.11 -10.47
C PHE A 51 -19.55 -23.46 -9.25
N LEU A 52 -20.07 -24.27 -8.32
CA LEU A 52 -20.81 -23.77 -7.16
C LEU A 52 -19.95 -22.95 -6.18
N LYS A 53 -18.70 -23.36 -5.95
CA LYS A 53 -17.77 -22.65 -5.05
C LYS A 53 -17.31 -21.33 -5.68
N ARG A 54 -17.01 -21.38 -6.97
CA ARG A 54 -16.62 -20.21 -7.77
C ARG A 54 -17.70 -19.14 -7.81
N CYS A 55 -18.99 -19.51 -7.85
CA CYS A 55 -20.09 -18.55 -7.81
C CYS A 55 -20.15 -17.78 -6.47
N MET A 56 -19.88 -18.44 -5.34
CA MET A 56 -19.91 -17.79 -4.03
C MET A 56 -18.77 -16.77 -3.89
N GLU A 57 -17.55 -17.15 -4.25
CA GLU A 57 -16.37 -16.26 -4.17
C GLU A 57 -16.48 -15.08 -5.13
N LYS A 58 -16.96 -15.31 -6.36
CA LYS A 58 -17.26 -14.23 -7.30
C LYS A 58 -18.36 -13.31 -6.78
N GLY A 59 -19.35 -13.86 -6.06
CA GLY A 59 -20.38 -13.09 -5.38
C GLY A 59 -19.78 -12.12 -4.36
N VAL A 60 -18.89 -12.61 -3.48
CA VAL A 60 -18.21 -11.79 -2.46
C VAL A 60 -17.33 -10.72 -3.10
N LEU A 61 -16.54 -11.05 -4.12
CA LEU A 61 -15.70 -10.08 -4.84
C LEU A 61 -16.53 -9.05 -5.63
N SER A 62 -17.72 -9.45 -6.13
CA SER A 62 -18.61 -8.54 -6.87
C SER A 62 -19.32 -7.52 -5.99
N LEU A 63 -19.54 -7.84 -4.71
CA LEU A 63 -20.18 -6.96 -3.74
C LEU A 63 -19.30 -5.77 -3.35
N ASP A 64 -17.99 -5.91 -3.48
CA ASP A 64 -17.06 -4.83 -3.15
C ASP A 64 -16.82 -3.87 -4.34
N LYS A 65 -17.31 -4.14 -5.56
CA LYS A 65 -17.00 -3.32 -6.74
C LYS A 65 -17.71 -1.95 -6.74
N THR A 66 -16.99 -0.91 -6.32
CA THR A 66 -17.28 0.47 -6.69
C THR A 66 -16.66 0.79 -8.05
N SER A 67 -17.52 0.92 -9.08
CA SER A 67 -17.34 1.61 -10.37
C SER A 67 -16.11 1.31 -11.26
N ASN A 68 -16.41 1.03 -12.53
CA ASN A 68 -15.53 0.82 -13.69
C ASN A 68 -14.37 1.82 -13.87
N TYR A 69 -13.14 1.30 -14.01
CA TYR A 69 -12.11 1.54 -15.05
C TYR A 69 -10.68 1.36 -14.45
N ASP A 70 -9.86 0.60 -15.18
CA ASP A 70 -8.47 0.16 -14.91
C ASP A 70 -8.19 -0.60 -13.60
N VAL A 71 -7.55 -1.78 -13.73
CA VAL A 71 -7.11 -2.62 -12.62
C VAL A 71 -5.92 -1.95 -11.93
N SER A 72 -6.20 -0.95 -11.08
CA SER A 72 -5.19 -0.29 -10.26
C SER A 72 -4.71 -1.23 -9.15
N TYR A 73 -3.44 -1.08 -8.75
CA TYR A 73 -2.86 -1.86 -7.64
C TYR A 73 -3.65 -1.72 -6.34
N THR A 74 -4.33 -0.59 -6.14
CA THR A 74 -5.20 -0.34 -4.98
C THR A 74 -6.40 -1.27 -4.97
N GLN A 75 -7.03 -1.53 -6.13
CA GLN A 75 -8.13 -2.47 -6.24
C GLN A 75 -7.67 -3.89 -5.93
N ILE A 76 -6.54 -4.31 -6.49
CA ILE A 76 -5.93 -5.63 -6.22
C ILE A 76 -5.67 -5.80 -4.72
N ALA A 77 -5.07 -4.79 -4.07
CA ALA A 77 -4.79 -4.84 -2.64
C ALA A 77 -6.07 -4.97 -1.81
N ARG A 78 -7.14 -4.26 -2.20
CA ARG A 78 -8.43 -4.31 -1.50
C ARG A 78 -9.15 -5.65 -1.67
N GLU A 79 -9.21 -6.18 -2.89
CA GLU A 79 -9.77 -7.52 -3.11
C GLU A 79 -8.97 -8.59 -2.37
N LEU A 80 -7.64 -8.47 -2.34
CA LEU A 80 -6.77 -9.37 -1.58
C LEU A 80 -6.99 -9.24 -0.07
N SER A 81 -7.24 -8.02 0.44
CA SER A 81 -7.58 -7.74 1.83
C SER A 81 -8.83 -8.50 2.27
N VAL A 82 -9.87 -8.51 1.44
CA VAL A 82 -11.10 -9.27 1.67
C VAL A 82 -10.85 -10.77 1.62
N LEU A 83 -10.13 -11.25 0.60
CA LEU A 83 -9.84 -12.68 0.43
C LEU A 83 -9.02 -13.28 1.58
N LEU A 84 -8.07 -12.51 2.11
CA LEU A 84 -7.17 -12.97 3.17
C LEU A 84 -7.64 -12.52 4.57
N ASN A 85 -8.67 -11.69 4.66
CA ASN A 85 -9.13 -11.07 5.91
C ASN A 85 -7.99 -10.34 6.67
N VAL A 86 -7.19 -9.56 5.94
CA VAL A 86 -6.06 -8.76 6.47
C VAL A 86 -6.19 -7.31 6.01
N ASN A 87 -5.75 -6.35 6.83
CA ASN A 87 -5.81 -4.94 6.43
C ASN A 87 -4.61 -4.58 5.53
N THR A 88 -4.89 -3.95 4.38
CA THR A 88 -3.88 -3.40 3.47
C THR A 88 -3.90 -1.88 3.52
N TYR A 89 -2.72 -1.26 3.58
CA TYR A 89 -2.57 0.19 3.55
C TYR A 89 -1.52 0.59 2.52
N GLN A 90 -1.83 1.59 1.68
CA GLN A 90 -0.82 2.20 0.83
C GLN A 90 0.06 3.11 1.68
N VAL A 91 1.37 2.95 1.51
CA VAL A 91 2.37 3.75 2.21
C VAL A 91 3.32 4.38 1.21
N TYR A 92 3.73 5.61 1.50
CA TYR A 92 4.75 6.30 0.73
C TYR A 92 5.90 6.73 1.64
N GLY A 93 7.11 6.54 1.14
CA GLY A 93 8.33 6.81 1.86
C GLY A 93 9.54 6.69 0.94
N LEU A 94 10.62 7.33 1.35
CA LEU A 94 11.90 7.30 0.69
C LEU A 94 12.93 6.57 1.58
N THR A 95 14.04 6.16 0.99
CA THR A 95 15.16 5.58 1.75
C THR A 95 15.75 6.60 2.72
N GLU A 96 15.71 7.88 2.34
CA GLU A 96 16.18 9.04 3.10
C GLU A 96 15.23 9.39 4.25
N SER A 97 14.04 8.80 4.29
CA SER A 97 13.04 9.13 5.31
C SER A 97 12.81 8.03 6.34
N ASP A 98 13.75 7.11 6.47
CA ASP A 98 13.65 5.95 7.36
C ASP A 98 12.41 5.09 7.04
N GLY A 99 12.13 4.92 5.74
CA GLY A 99 11.00 4.16 5.24
C GLY A 99 9.72 4.99 5.10
N ALA A 100 8.59 4.37 5.43
CA ALA A 100 7.26 4.96 5.22
C ALA A 100 7.03 6.21 6.10
N ILE A 101 6.63 7.32 5.48
CA ILE A 101 6.25 8.57 6.17
C ILE A 101 4.75 8.83 6.07
N PHE A 102 4.16 8.49 4.92
CA PHE A 102 2.74 8.71 4.64
C PHE A 102 2.02 7.38 4.54
N VAL A 103 0.78 7.36 5.01
CA VAL A 103 -0.12 6.21 4.94
C VAL A 103 -1.52 6.66 4.54
N GLN A 104 -2.13 5.92 3.62
CA GLN A 104 -3.53 6.08 3.24
C GLN A 104 -4.43 5.83 4.45
N LYS A 105 -5.42 6.69 4.65
CA LYS A 105 -6.37 6.53 5.77
C LYS A 105 -7.35 5.41 5.44
N HIS A 106 -7.82 4.70 6.46
CA HIS A 106 -8.78 3.58 6.30
C HIS A 106 -10.05 3.96 5.52
N ASN A 107 -10.49 5.23 5.58
CA ASN A 107 -11.70 5.70 4.91
C ASN A 107 -11.40 6.60 3.70
N ASP A 108 -10.15 6.61 3.25
CA ASP A 108 -9.72 7.33 2.04
C ASP A 108 -9.75 6.35 0.87
N PHE A 109 -10.75 6.52 0.01
CA PHE A 109 -10.94 5.70 -1.19
C PHE A 109 -10.28 6.34 -2.42
N ASP A 110 -9.61 7.47 -2.26
CA ASP A 110 -8.85 8.10 -3.33
C ASP A 110 -7.59 7.29 -3.60
N ILE A 111 -7.57 6.63 -4.76
CA ILE A 111 -6.47 5.78 -5.21
C ILE A 111 -5.21 6.57 -5.58
N ASP A 112 -5.37 7.89 -5.82
CA ASP A 112 -4.27 8.79 -6.16
C ASP A 112 -3.71 9.50 -4.91
N SER A 113 -4.34 9.29 -3.75
CA SER A 113 -3.91 9.85 -2.47
C SER A 113 -2.87 8.97 -1.79
N VAL A 114 -1.69 9.55 -1.52
CA VAL A 114 -0.67 8.94 -0.63
C VAL A 114 -1.07 8.97 0.85
N GLY A 115 -2.16 9.66 1.17
CA GLY A 115 -2.69 9.77 2.53
C GLY A 115 -1.99 10.82 3.40
N GLY A 116 -2.05 10.57 4.72
CA GLY A 116 -1.54 11.48 5.75
C GLY A 116 -0.25 11.00 6.40
N THR A 117 0.36 11.83 7.24
CA THR A 117 1.59 11.46 7.95
C THR A 117 1.34 10.38 8.99
N ILE A 118 2.25 9.41 9.09
CA ILE A 118 2.24 8.33 10.09
C ILE A 118 2.60 8.88 11.47
N ALA A 119 3.54 9.83 11.53
CA ALA A 119 3.99 10.44 12.78
C ALA A 119 3.47 11.88 12.91
N PRO A 120 2.96 12.27 14.10
CA PRO A 120 2.47 13.63 14.33
C PRO A 120 3.59 14.68 14.33
N THR A 121 4.85 14.26 14.52
CA THR A 121 6.02 15.16 14.48
C THR A 121 6.49 15.47 13.05
N THR A 122 5.98 14.75 12.05
CA THR A 122 6.33 14.99 10.65
C THR A 122 5.68 16.29 10.17
N LYS A 123 6.50 17.22 9.71
CA LYS A 123 6.07 18.44 9.02
C LYS A 123 6.32 18.26 7.52
N TYR A 124 5.38 18.69 6.69
CA TYR A 124 5.53 18.64 5.24
C TYR A 124 4.97 19.90 4.60
N LYS A 125 5.53 20.28 3.45
CA LYS A 125 5.05 21.39 2.61
C LYS A 125 5.30 21.08 1.14
N VAL A 126 4.46 21.62 0.27
CA VAL A 126 4.70 21.58 -1.18
C VAL A 126 5.40 22.87 -1.59
N LYS A 127 6.59 22.76 -2.18
CA LYS A 127 7.32 23.87 -2.79
C LYS A 127 6.99 23.91 -4.27
N THR A 128 6.22 24.91 -4.68
CA THR A 128 5.89 25.14 -6.09
C THR A 128 7.10 25.70 -6.83
N TRP A 129 7.31 25.28 -8.07
CA TRP A 129 8.23 25.96 -8.99
C TRP A 129 7.51 27.11 -9.69
N GLU A 130 8.25 28.13 -10.12
CA GLU A 130 7.72 29.37 -10.73
C GLU A 130 6.93 29.14 -12.03
N PHE A 131 6.99 27.94 -12.63
CA PHE A 131 6.32 27.59 -13.89
C PHE A 131 4.84 27.22 -13.76
N TYR A 132 4.17 27.62 -12.69
CA TYR A 132 2.76 27.30 -12.50
C TYR A 132 1.89 28.13 -13.46
N LYS A 133 1.12 27.46 -14.32
CA LYS A 133 0.08 28.11 -15.14
C LYS A 133 -1.15 28.37 -14.26
N ASP A 134 -1.69 29.59 -14.31
CA ASP A 134 -2.88 30.05 -13.56
C ASP A 134 -4.17 29.22 -13.77
N THR A 135 -4.15 28.22 -14.67
CA THR A 135 -5.27 27.33 -14.96
C THR A 135 -5.38 26.13 -14.01
N ASN A 136 -4.38 25.86 -13.17
CA ASN A 136 -4.39 24.72 -12.25
C ASN A 136 -5.12 25.06 -10.94
N THR A 137 -6.14 24.27 -10.58
CA THR A 137 -6.98 24.48 -9.39
C THR A 137 -6.33 24.06 -8.06
N LEU A 138 -5.26 23.25 -8.08
CA LEU A 138 -4.58 22.73 -6.89
C LEU A 138 -3.06 22.91 -6.99
N PRO A 139 -2.38 23.37 -5.91
CA PRO A 139 -0.94 23.58 -5.93
C PRO A 139 -0.19 22.27 -6.20
N LYS A 140 0.72 22.31 -7.16
CA LYS A 140 1.59 21.18 -7.56
C LYS A 140 3.04 21.61 -7.44
N GLY A 141 3.88 20.74 -6.90
CA GLY A 141 5.29 21.04 -6.68
C GLY A 141 6.04 19.92 -5.99
N GLU A 142 7.25 20.24 -5.56
CA GLU A 142 8.13 19.33 -4.83
C GLU A 142 7.65 19.16 -3.38
N LEU A 143 7.52 17.91 -2.94
CA LEU A 143 7.15 17.60 -1.56
C LEU A 143 8.39 17.68 -0.66
N LEU A 144 8.38 18.65 0.25
CA LEU A 144 9.42 18.81 1.26
C LEU A 144 8.95 18.24 2.59
N VAL A 145 9.74 17.37 3.19
CA VAL A 145 9.43 16.70 4.45
C VAL A 145 10.50 17.00 5.49
N LYS A 146 10.08 17.26 6.72
CA LYS A 146 10.97 17.44 7.88
C LYS A 146 10.47 16.59 9.05
N ARG A 147 11.36 15.74 9.57
CA ARG A 147 11.15 14.90 10.74
C ARG A 147 12.49 14.65 11.43
N ASP A 148 12.46 14.35 12.72
CA ASP A 148 13.67 14.05 13.50
C ASP A 148 14.38 12.77 13.03
N SER A 149 13.66 11.86 12.36
CA SER A 149 14.20 10.62 11.79
C SER A 149 14.58 10.72 10.31
N VAL A 150 14.65 11.93 9.74
CA VAL A 150 15.16 12.09 8.37
C VAL A 150 16.66 11.78 8.36
N PHE A 151 17.08 11.04 7.34
CA PHE A 151 18.47 10.67 7.09
C PHE A 151 19.38 11.91 7.13
N CYS A 152 20.52 11.77 7.82
CA CYS A 152 21.37 12.93 8.12
C CYS A 152 22.08 13.47 6.88
N LEU A 153 22.73 12.63 6.05
CA LEU A 153 23.52 13.03 4.87
C LEU A 153 23.98 11.79 4.07
N TYR A 154 24.11 11.93 2.75
CA TYR A 154 24.67 10.87 1.90
C TYR A 154 26.16 10.69 2.19
N PHE A 155 26.56 9.43 2.37
CA PHE A 155 27.95 9.10 2.67
C PHE A 155 28.84 9.37 1.45
N LEU A 156 29.85 10.24 1.61
CA LEU A 156 30.85 10.66 0.61
C LEU A 156 30.41 11.73 -0.42
N GLU A 157 29.16 12.19 -0.39
CA GLU A 157 28.78 13.40 -1.12
C GLU A 157 28.87 14.60 -0.18
N LYS A 158 29.84 15.49 -0.41
CA LYS A 158 29.84 16.80 0.26
C LYS A 158 28.73 17.64 -0.35
N GLU A 159 28.03 18.40 0.50
CA GLU A 159 27.01 19.36 0.07
C GLU A 159 27.57 20.26 -1.05
N LEU A 160 26.83 20.30 -2.17
CA LEU A 160 27.07 21.22 -3.29
C LEU A 160 26.59 22.63 -2.95
#